data_AF-A0A2T9UJG4-F1
#
_entry.id   AF-A0A2T9UJG4-F1
#
_cell.length_a   1.000
_cell.length_b   1.000
_cell.length_c   1.000
_cell.angle_alpha   90.00
_cell.angle_beta   90.00
_cell.angle_gamma   90.00
#
_symmetry.space_group_name_H-M   'P 1'
#
loop_
_entity.id
_entity.type
_entity.pdbx_description
1 polymer ?
#
loop_
_entity_poly.entity_id
_entity_poly.type
_entity_poly.pdbx_seq_one_letter_code
_entity_poly.pdbx_strand_id
1 'polypeptide(L)'
;NIDVVEFYDSRQGYEKGLTLPSVPPSGQHSKGVDSVWGMECHHNVVQKQVSTRDYNYRQATQDMNTRVDATRGDVTTYGDAYHWADNYLTPGSAQDRSPAPESGVFYARLRHERYLNGQTRAQGITSCPTLSPGQVLKVTGGYEVADAFAQGVVITAMHSHACRDEDFGVNFGGIPDSTDFGFRPEPGSRPVMAGTLPARVTSTTENDTYGHIDKDGRYRVNMLFDRDSWE
;
A
#
# COMPACT_ATOMS: atom_id res chain seq x y z
N ASN A 1 5.58 -7.35 27.72
CA ASN A 1 5.63 -7.06 26.28
C ASN A 1 5.15 -5.65 26.05
N ILE A 2 5.93 -4.88 25.30
CA ILE A 2 5.48 -3.60 24.75
C ILE A 2 5.27 -3.89 23.28
N ASP A 3 4.05 -3.65 22.80
CA ASP A 3 3.76 -3.76 21.38
C ASP A 3 4.33 -2.52 20.68
N VAL A 4 5.06 -2.72 19.58
CA VAL A 4 5.69 -1.66 18.80
C VAL A 4 5.02 -1.61 17.44
N VAL A 5 4.65 -0.41 17.01
CA VAL A 5 4.13 -0.17 15.66
C VAL A 5 5.23 0.48 14.84
N GLU A 6 5.63 -0.18 13.77
CA GLU A 6 6.68 0.28 12.87
C GLU A 6 6.08 0.74 11.54
N PHE A 7 6.52 1.90 11.05
CA PHE A 7 6.05 2.48 9.81
C PHE A 7 7.11 2.32 8.73
N TYR A 8 6.78 1.54 7.71
CA TYR A 8 7.64 1.31 6.55
C TYR A 8 6.94 1.69 5.26
N ASP A 9 7.70 2.27 4.34
CA ASP A 9 7.25 2.67 3.01
C ASP A 9 8.00 1.92 1.89
N SER A 10 8.93 1.04 2.26
CA SER A 10 9.81 0.35 1.32
C SER A 10 10.13 -1.08 1.77
N ARG A 11 10.66 -1.86 0.83
CA ARG A 11 11.13 -3.24 1.05
C ARG A 11 12.16 -3.37 2.17
N GLN A 12 12.84 -2.29 2.57
CA GLN A 12 13.82 -2.34 3.66
C GLN A 12 13.18 -2.68 5.01
N GLY A 13 11.88 -2.42 5.17
CA GLY A 13 11.12 -2.82 6.34
C GLY A 13 10.73 -4.30 6.38
N TYR A 14 11.05 -5.08 5.34
CA TYR A 14 10.71 -6.51 5.34
C TYR A 14 11.75 -7.30 6.10
N GLU A 15 11.29 -8.04 7.10
CA GLU A 15 12.11 -8.96 7.87
C GLU A 15 12.43 -10.19 7.01
N LYS A 16 13.72 -10.45 6.78
CA LYS A 16 14.18 -11.60 5.98
C LYS A 16 14.82 -12.64 6.89
N GLY A 17 14.73 -13.91 6.48
CA GLY A 17 15.48 -15.01 7.10
C GLY A 17 14.66 -16.26 7.35
N LEU A 18 13.33 -16.19 7.26
CA LEU A 18 12.48 -17.36 7.46
C LEU A 18 12.46 -18.22 6.19
N THR A 19 12.98 -19.44 6.31
CA THR A 19 12.96 -20.44 5.24
C THR A 19 12.35 -21.73 5.78
N LEU A 20 11.26 -22.19 5.16
CA LEU A 20 10.53 -23.37 5.60
C LEU A 20 10.44 -24.41 4.46
N PRO A 21 10.53 -25.72 4.75
CA PRO A 21 10.32 -26.77 3.76
C PRO A 21 8.83 -26.92 3.39
N SER A 22 8.56 -27.22 2.12
CA SER A 22 7.28 -27.76 1.66
C SER A 22 7.16 -29.21 2.10
N VAL A 23 6.13 -29.52 2.89
CA VAL A 23 5.85 -30.90 3.34
C VAL A 23 4.36 -31.16 3.26
N PRO A 24 3.89 -32.04 2.35
CA PRO A 24 2.49 -32.41 2.26
C PRO A 24 1.99 -33.11 3.53
N PRO A 25 0.74 -32.86 3.99
CA PRO A 25 0.17 -33.51 5.18
C PRO A 25 0.09 -35.04 5.09
N SER A 26 0.07 -35.59 3.87
CA SER A 26 0.05 -37.04 3.60
C SER A 26 1.40 -37.71 3.84
N GLY A 27 2.50 -36.95 3.87
CA GLY A 27 3.82 -37.45 4.23
C GLY A 27 3.95 -37.47 5.75
N GLN A 28 3.66 -38.63 6.38
CA GLN A 28 3.75 -38.76 7.83
C GLN A 28 5.06 -38.18 8.38
N HIS A 29 4.91 -37.16 9.23
CA HIS A 29 5.94 -36.41 9.95
C HIS A 29 6.69 -35.34 9.16
N SER A 30 6.32 -34.08 9.39
CA SER A 30 7.34 -33.05 9.53
C SER A 30 8.33 -33.56 10.59
N LYS A 31 9.62 -33.66 10.27
CA LYS A 31 10.65 -34.28 11.13
C LYS A 31 10.98 -33.39 12.36
N GLY A 32 9.96 -32.91 13.06
CA GLY A 32 10.07 -31.92 14.13
C GLY A 32 10.46 -30.53 13.64
N VAL A 33 10.25 -30.22 12.36
CA VAL A 33 10.59 -28.93 11.74
C VAL A 33 9.31 -28.31 11.21
N ASP A 34 9.15 -27.01 11.40
CA ASP A 34 8.01 -26.29 10.85
C ASP A 34 8.00 -26.36 9.32
N SER A 35 6.81 -26.49 8.73
CA SER A 35 6.65 -26.68 7.30
C SER A 35 5.52 -25.84 6.72
N VAL A 36 5.47 -25.80 5.39
CA VAL A 36 4.42 -25.14 4.61
C VAL A 36 3.72 -26.18 3.74
N TRP A 37 2.41 -26.07 3.63
CA TRP A 37 1.57 -26.88 2.73
C TRP A 37 0.37 -26.08 2.24
N GLY A 38 -0.44 -26.68 1.35
CA GLY A 38 -1.63 -26.01 0.81
C GLY A 38 -1.30 -24.71 0.08
N MET A 39 -0.15 -24.65 -0.58
CA MET A 39 0.32 -23.46 -1.27
C MET A 39 -0.49 -23.23 -2.55
N GLU A 40 -1.02 -22.01 -2.69
CA GLU A 40 -1.79 -21.58 -3.83
C GLU A 40 -1.27 -20.23 -4.33
N CYS A 41 -1.18 -20.08 -5.65
CA CYS A 41 -0.84 -18.82 -6.31
C CYS A 41 -1.98 -18.42 -7.25
N HIS A 42 -2.60 -17.28 -6.99
CA HIS A 42 -3.60 -16.70 -7.85
C HIS A 42 -2.99 -15.54 -8.65
N HIS A 43 -3.20 -15.56 -9.96
CA HIS A 43 -2.72 -14.53 -10.86
C HIS A 43 -3.90 -13.81 -11.51
N ASN A 44 -3.84 -12.48 -11.54
CA ASN A 44 -4.83 -11.63 -12.17
C ASN A 44 -4.16 -10.64 -13.13
N VAL A 45 -4.83 -10.33 -14.24
CA VAL A 45 -4.40 -9.23 -15.12
C VAL A 45 -4.73 -7.91 -14.43
N VAL A 46 -3.72 -7.07 -14.28
CA VAL A 46 -3.82 -5.75 -13.63
C VAL A 46 -3.44 -4.63 -14.59
N GLN A 47 -3.72 -3.41 -14.17
CA GLN A 47 -3.51 -2.21 -14.96
C GLN A 47 -2.02 -2.02 -15.28
N LYS A 48 -1.72 -1.78 -16.55
CA LYS A 48 -0.35 -1.57 -17.04
C LYS A 48 0.24 -0.24 -16.60
N GLN A 49 -0.59 0.76 -16.40
CA GLN A 49 -0.16 2.10 -16.06
C GLN A 49 -1.27 2.86 -15.35
N VAL A 50 -0.86 3.96 -14.73
CA VAL A 50 -1.76 4.90 -14.08
C VAL A 50 -1.52 6.29 -14.64
N SER A 51 -2.60 6.91 -15.09
CA SER A 51 -2.63 8.31 -15.51
C SER A 51 -3.34 9.14 -14.46
N THR A 52 -2.72 10.19 -13.94
CA THR A 52 -3.36 11.13 -13.01
C THR A 52 -3.40 12.53 -13.60
N ARG A 53 -4.42 13.29 -13.20
CA ARG A 53 -4.57 14.67 -13.61
C ARG A 53 -5.20 15.50 -12.50
N ASP A 54 -4.75 16.74 -12.38
CA ASP A 54 -5.28 17.70 -11.41
C ASP A 54 -5.29 19.12 -11.99
N TYR A 55 -5.76 20.07 -11.19
CA TYR A 55 -5.75 21.49 -11.52
C TYR A 55 -5.25 22.33 -10.34
N ASN A 56 -4.14 23.03 -10.55
CA ASN A 56 -3.62 23.99 -9.59
C ASN A 56 -3.92 25.43 -10.06
N TYR A 57 -4.90 26.08 -9.43
CA TYR A 57 -5.30 27.44 -9.80
C TYR A 57 -4.18 28.48 -9.63
N ARG A 58 -3.20 28.25 -8.74
CA ARG A 58 -2.05 29.15 -8.54
C ARG A 58 -1.07 29.11 -9.71
N GLN A 59 -1.05 28.00 -10.44
CA GLN A 59 -0.25 27.79 -11.63
C GLN A 59 -1.14 27.26 -12.76
N ALA A 60 -2.18 28.03 -13.11
CA ALA A 60 -3.25 27.56 -14.00
C ALA A 60 -2.80 27.06 -15.38
N THR A 61 -1.64 27.52 -15.87
CA THR A 61 -1.06 27.11 -17.16
C THR A 61 -0.14 25.88 -17.05
N GLN A 62 0.12 25.39 -15.83
CA GLN A 62 0.99 24.23 -15.62
C GLN A 62 0.28 22.95 -16.08
N ASP A 63 0.97 22.12 -16.86
CA ASP A 63 0.49 20.79 -17.18
C ASP A 63 0.63 19.88 -15.95
N MET A 64 -0.52 19.48 -15.41
CA MET A 64 -0.63 18.62 -14.25
C MET A 64 -0.87 17.16 -14.65
N ASN A 65 -0.84 16.80 -15.93
CA ASN A 65 -0.96 15.42 -16.37
C ASN A 65 0.31 14.63 -15.98
N THR A 66 0.13 13.47 -15.36
CA THR A 66 1.22 12.54 -15.12
C THR A 66 0.82 11.13 -15.50
N ARG A 67 1.79 10.33 -15.94
CA ARG A 67 1.59 8.94 -16.32
C ARG A 67 2.77 8.11 -15.84
N VAL A 68 2.47 7.00 -15.16
CA VAL A 68 3.49 6.16 -14.53
C VAL A 68 3.28 4.69 -14.86
N ASP A 69 4.38 4.04 -15.26
CA ASP A 69 4.52 2.60 -15.38
C ASP A 69 5.66 2.12 -14.45
N ALA A 70 5.31 1.40 -13.38
CA ALA A 70 6.26 0.86 -12.40
C ALA A 70 6.78 -0.54 -12.79
N THR A 71 6.14 -1.21 -13.75
CA THR A 71 6.50 -2.57 -14.18
C THR A 71 7.73 -2.63 -15.08
N ARG A 72 8.12 -1.48 -15.64
CA ARG A 72 9.22 -1.36 -16.61
C ARG A 72 9.04 -2.25 -17.85
N GLY A 73 7.81 -2.38 -18.34
CA GLY A 73 7.51 -3.08 -19.60
C GLY A 73 7.08 -4.53 -19.44
N ASP A 74 6.50 -4.89 -18.28
CA ASP A 74 5.84 -6.19 -18.13
C ASP A 74 4.69 -6.34 -19.15
N VAL A 75 4.72 -7.43 -19.89
CA VAL A 75 3.76 -7.75 -20.96
C VAL A 75 2.49 -8.42 -20.43
N THR A 76 2.46 -8.80 -19.15
CA THR A 76 1.32 -9.48 -18.52
C THR A 76 0.27 -8.53 -17.94
N THR A 77 0.50 -7.22 -18.06
CA THR A 77 -0.42 -6.16 -17.61
C THR A 77 -1.13 -5.49 -18.79
N TYR A 78 -2.33 -4.96 -18.56
CA TYR A 78 -3.14 -4.35 -19.62
C TYR A 78 -3.99 -3.18 -19.14
N GLY A 79 -4.22 -2.20 -20.03
CA GLY A 79 -5.11 -1.06 -19.78
C GLY A 79 -4.45 0.11 -19.03
N ASP A 80 -5.23 1.16 -18.83
CA ASP A 80 -4.83 2.40 -18.14
C ASP A 80 -5.87 2.75 -17.08
N ALA A 81 -5.40 3.02 -15.86
CA ALA A 81 -6.23 3.57 -14.80
C ALA A 81 -6.09 5.09 -14.74
N TYR A 82 -7.10 5.80 -15.23
CA TYR A 82 -7.19 7.25 -15.14
C TYR A 82 -7.78 7.69 -13.80
N HIS A 83 -7.14 8.66 -13.14
CA HIS A 83 -7.63 9.30 -11.93
C HIS A 83 -7.55 10.81 -12.01
N TRP A 84 -8.51 11.47 -11.38
CA TRP A 84 -8.61 12.93 -11.33
C TRP A 84 -8.69 13.40 -9.87
N ALA A 85 -8.13 14.58 -9.60
CA ALA A 85 -8.19 15.28 -8.32
C ALA A 85 -7.59 14.49 -7.14
N ASP A 86 -6.27 14.24 -7.23
CA ASP A 86 -5.49 13.69 -6.11
C ASP A 86 -4.96 14.79 -5.17
N ASN A 87 -5.27 16.05 -5.46
CA ASN A 87 -4.91 17.27 -4.74
C ASN A 87 -3.40 17.51 -4.63
N TYR A 88 -2.61 17.06 -5.61
CA TYR A 88 -1.19 17.40 -5.68
C TYR A 88 -0.99 18.80 -6.27
N LEU A 89 -0.02 19.54 -5.73
CA LEU A 89 0.29 20.89 -6.20
C LEU A 89 1.39 20.94 -7.26
N THR A 90 2.15 19.86 -7.42
CA THR A 90 3.22 19.74 -8.42
C THR A 90 3.13 18.40 -9.15
N PRO A 91 3.35 18.37 -10.48
CA PRO A 91 3.28 17.12 -11.24
C PRO A 91 4.39 16.15 -10.84
N GLY A 92 5.61 16.65 -10.61
CA GLY A 92 6.80 15.82 -10.34
C GLY A 92 7.48 15.31 -11.62
N SER A 93 8.65 14.71 -11.45
CA SER A 93 9.47 14.12 -12.53
C SER A 93 9.18 12.63 -12.66
N ALA A 94 8.78 12.18 -13.86
CA ALA A 94 8.51 10.77 -14.14
C ALA A 94 9.80 9.93 -14.25
N GLN A 95 10.94 10.59 -14.42
CA GLN A 95 12.25 9.97 -14.56
C GLN A 95 12.86 9.58 -13.20
N ASP A 96 12.33 10.13 -12.11
CA ASP A 96 12.90 9.95 -10.78
C ASP A 96 12.50 8.58 -10.20
N ARG A 97 13.50 7.78 -9.82
CA ARG A 97 13.28 6.50 -9.14
C ARG A 97 12.65 6.66 -7.75
N SER A 98 12.70 7.85 -7.17
CA SER A 98 11.98 8.21 -5.96
C SER A 98 11.32 9.57 -6.19
N PRO A 99 10.07 9.61 -6.68
CA PRO A 99 9.40 10.86 -6.95
C PRO A 99 9.21 11.66 -5.66
N ALA A 100 9.17 12.99 -5.78
CA ALA A 100 8.91 13.87 -4.64
C ALA A 100 7.57 13.49 -3.97
N PRO A 101 7.53 13.38 -2.62
CA PRO A 101 6.30 13.10 -1.90
C PRO A 101 5.17 14.06 -2.31
N GLU A 102 3.94 13.55 -2.34
CA GLU A 102 2.73 14.32 -2.67
C GLU A 102 2.70 14.97 -4.07
N SER A 103 3.59 14.56 -4.98
CA SER A 103 3.51 14.91 -6.40
C SER A 103 2.53 14.02 -7.16
N GLY A 104 2.11 14.46 -8.35
CA GLY A 104 1.25 13.66 -9.24
C GLY A 104 1.88 12.31 -9.60
N VAL A 105 3.18 12.30 -9.92
CA VAL A 105 3.94 11.06 -10.18
C VAL A 105 3.98 10.17 -8.95
N PHE A 106 4.12 10.72 -7.74
CA PHE A 106 4.12 9.96 -6.50
C PHE A 106 2.79 9.23 -6.28
N TYR A 107 1.64 9.93 -6.42
CA TYR A 107 0.32 9.31 -6.28
C TYR A 107 0.03 8.30 -7.39
N ALA A 108 0.39 8.61 -8.64
CA ALA A 108 0.25 7.71 -9.77
C ALA A 108 1.04 6.41 -9.53
N ARG A 109 2.28 6.52 -9.07
CA ARG A 109 3.12 5.38 -8.71
C ARG A 109 2.53 4.57 -7.57
N LEU A 110 2.12 5.21 -6.48
CA LEU A 110 1.55 4.54 -5.31
C LEU A 110 0.31 3.70 -5.69
N ARG A 111 -0.56 4.24 -6.55
CA ARG A 111 -1.73 3.53 -7.08
C ARG A 111 -1.32 2.38 -7.99
N HIS A 112 -0.32 2.57 -8.85
CA HIS A 112 0.15 1.52 -9.74
C HIS A 112 0.74 0.35 -8.95
N GLU A 113 1.63 0.62 -7.99
CA GLU A 113 2.20 -0.40 -7.10
C GLU A 113 1.10 -1.19 -6.36
N ARG A 114 -0.01 -0.53 -5.98
CA ARG A 114 -1.17 -1.21 -5.39
C ARG A 114 -1.86 -2.17 -6.36
N TYR A 115 -2.08 -1.75 -7.60
CA TYR A 115 -2.63 -2.66 -8.62
C TYR A 115 -1.71 -3.87 -8.84
N LEU A 116 -0.39 -3.66 -8.89
CA LEU A 116 0.59 -4.73 -9.05
C LEU A 116 0.61 -5.72 -7.87
N ASN A 117 0.33 -5.29 -6.64
CA ASN A 117 0.14 -6.20 -5.51
C ASN A 117 -1.06 -7.15 -5.68
N GLY A 118 -2.00 -6.81 -6.56
CA GLY A 118 -3.13 -7.67 -6.95
C GLY A 118 -2.80 -8.67 -8.06
N GLN A 119 -1.65 -8.51 -8.75
CA GLN A 119 -1.27 -9.32 -9.90
C GLN A 119 -0.98 -10.76 -9.51
N THR A 120 -0.26 -10.96 -8.41
CA THR A 120 0.04 -12.29 -7.86
C THR A 120 -0.22 -12.30 -6.36
N ARG A 121 -1.11 -13.19 -5.92
CA ARG A 121 -1.39 -13.43 -4.51
C ARG A 121 -1.06 -14.87 -4.16
N ALA A 122 -0.21 -15.03 -3.16
CA ALA A 122 0.21 -16.31 -2.63
C ALA A 122 -0.57 -16.60 -1.35
N GLN A 123 -1.03 -17.82 -1.17
CA GLN A 123 -1.68 -18.30 0.05
C GLN A 123 -1.10 -19.65 0.45
N GLY A 124 -1.09 -19.94 1.74
CA GLY A 124 -0.62 -21.22 2.23
C GLY A 124 -0.90 -21.40 3.71
N ILE A 125 -0.55 -22.60 4.18
CA ILE A 125 -0.72 -22.99 5.58
C ILE A 125 0.67 -23.34 6.13
N THR A 126 0.98 -22.89 7.34
CA THR A 126 2.21 -23.26 8.04
C THR A 126 1.96 -23.63 9.49
N SER A 127 2.82 -24.48 10.05
CA SER A 127 2.88 -24.75 11.49
C SER A 127 3.75 -23.74 12.25
N CYS A 128 4.46 -22.84 11.56
CA CYS A 128 5.47 -21.98 12.18
C CYS A 128 4.84 -20.90 13.07
N PRO A 129 5.09 -20.91 14.40
CA PRO A 129 4.49 -19.95 15.32
C PRO A 129 5.14 -18.57 15.30
N THR A 130 6.35 -18.46 14.73
CA THR A 130 7.10 -17.20 14.65
C THR A 130 6.77 -16.38 13.41
N LEU A 131 5.91 -16.89 12.52
CA LEU A 131 5.49 -16.17 11.31
C LEU A 131 4.73 -14.89 11.72
N SER A 132 5.12 -13.75 11.16
CA SER A 132 4.43 -12.49 11.35
C SER A 132 4.22 -11.74 10.02
N PRO A 133 3.21 -10.85 9.92
CA PRO A 133 3.06 -9.97 8.77
C PRO A 133 4.29 -9.05 8.66
N GLY A 134 4.76 -8.81 7.44
CA GLY A 134 6.00 -8.07 7.17
C GLY A 134 7.24 -8.95 7.00
N GLN A 135 7.18 -10.24 7.38
CA GLN A 135 8.26 -11.19 7.11
C GLN A 135 8.24 -11.69 5.66
N VAL A 136 9.41 -11.99 5.12
CA VAL A 136 9.60 -12.69 3.85
C VAL A 136 9.83 -14.16 4.12
N LEU A 137 8.85 -14.98 3.74
CA LEU A 137 8.91 -16.42 3.79
C LEU A 137 9.46 -16.98 2.47
N LYS A 138 10.53 -17.76 2.55
CA LYS A 138 11.01 -18.59 1.43
C LYS A 138 10.63 -20.03 1.67
N VAL A 139 10.04 -20.67 0.67
CA VAL A 139 9.72 -22.10 0.77
C VAL A 139 10.75 -22.91 -0.02
N THR A 140 11.34 -23.90 0.62
CA THR A 140 12.24 -24.86 -0.03
C THR A 140 11.50 -26.15 -0.35
N GLY A 141 11.80 -26.74 -1.50
CA GLY A 141 11.11 -27.96 -1.91
C GLY A 141 11.46 -28.35 -3.34
N GLY A 142 10.68 -29.27 -3.89
CA GLY A 142 10.79 -29.71 -5.28
C GLY A 142 9.85 -28.96 -6.22
N TYR A 143 9.40 -29.65 -7.26
CA TYR A 143 8.52 -29.12 -8.31
C TYR A 143 7.14 -28.63 -7.82
N GLU A 144 6.74 -29.03 -6.61
CA GLU A 144 5.47 -28.63 -5.98
C GLU A 144 5.44 -27.19 -5.48
N VAL A 145 6.60 -26.54 -5.34
CA VAL A 145 6.72 -25.16 -4.88
C VAL A 145 6.66 -24.23 -6.08
N ALA A 146 5.63 -23.37 -6.14
CA ALA A 146 5.57 -22.34 -7.17
C ALA A 146 6.74 -21.35 -7.03
N ASP A 147 7.25 -20.85 -8.17
CA ASP A 147 8.42 -19.95 -8.20
C ASP A 147 8.29 -18.73 -7.29
N ALA A 148 7.06 -18.21 -7.10
CA ALA A 148 6.78 -17.12 -6.17
C ALA A 148 7.24 -17.43 -4.73
N PHE A 149 6.94 -18.63 -4.23
CA PHE A 149 7.34 -19.09 -2.89
C PHE A 149 8.84 -19.37 -2.79
N ALA A 150 9.45 -19.90 -3.86
CA ALA A 150 10.88 -20.18 -3.90
C ALA A 150 11.72 -18.88 -3.89
N GLN A 151 11.26 -17.85 -4.61
CA GLN A 151 11.92 -16.53 -4.65
C GLN A 151 11.68 -15.73 -3.36
N GLY A 152 10.51 -15.89 -2.75
CA GLY A 152 10.13 -15.34 -1.47
C GLY A 152 8.79 -14.60 -1.52
N VAL A 153 7.97 -14.79 -0.50
CA VAL A 153 6.66 -14.18 -0.34
C VAL A 153 6.65 -13.33 0.92
N VAL A 154 6.30 -12.05 0.77
CA VAL A 154 6.05 -11.14 1.90
C VAL A 154 4.69 -11.48 2.49
N ILE A 155 4.64 -11.79 3.78
CA ILE A 155 3.39 -12.06 4.49
C ILE A 155 2.65 -10.74 4.72
N THR A 156 1.42 -10.67 4.22
CA THR A 156 0.56 -9.47 4.32
C THR A 156 -0.62 -9.67 5.26
N ALA A 157 -1.05 -10.91 5.45
CA ALA A 157 -2.11 -11.29 6.36
C ALA A 157 -1.83 -12.69 6.91
N MET A 158 -2.26 -12.93 8.15
CA MET A 158 -2.20 -14.25 8.77
C MET A 158 -3.44 -14.45 9.64
N HIS A 159 -3.86 -15.70 9.76
CA HIS A 159 -4.90 -16.15 10.67
C HIS A 159 -4.41 -17.42 11.35
N SER A 160 -4.03 -17.29 12.62
CA SER A 160 -3.62 -18.43 13.44
C SER A 160 -4.83 -19.15 14.01
N HIS A 161 -4.74 -20.46 14.09
CA HIS A 161 -5.73 -21.33 14.71
C HIS A 161 -5.03 -22.35 15.60
N ALA A 162 -5.56 -22.58 16.79
CA ALA A 162 -5.10 -23.62 17.70
C ALA A 162 -6.23 -24.00 18.66
N CYS A 163 -6.56 -25.29 18.69
CA CYS A 163 -7.57 -25.85 19.60
C CYS A 163 -6.97 -27.01 20.41
N ARG A 164 -7.75 -27.62 21.31
CA ARG A 164 -7.29 -28.79 22.06
C ARG A 164 -7.36 -30.08 21.24
N ASP A 165 -8.22 -30.08 20.23
CA ASP A 165 -8.50 -31.15 19.28
C ASP A 165 -7.85 -30.91 17.91
N GLU A 166 -7.13 -29.80 17.73
CA GLU A 166 -6.46 -29.43 16.49
C GLU A 166 -5.10 -28.79 16.76
N ASP A 167 -4.08 -29.21 16.00
CA ASP A 167 -2.73 -28.67 16.10
C ASP A 167 -2.67 -27.18 15.69
N PHE A 168 -1.63 -26.49 16.15
CA PHE A 168 -1.41 -25.10 15.75
C PHE A 168 -1.16 -25.00 14.24
N GLY A 169 -1.93 -24.14 13.57
CA GLY A 169 -1.77 -23.84 12.16
C GLY A 169 -1.99 -22.36 11.88
N VAL A 170 -1.32 -21.84 10.85
CA VAL A 170 -1.44 -20.47 10.39
C VAL A 170 -1.77 -20.46 8.92
N ASN A 171 -2.96 -19.97 8.60
CA ASN A 171 -3.32 -19.62 7.23
C ASN A 171 -2.76 -18.24 6.93
N PHE A 172 -1.90 -18.13 5.92
CA PHE A 172 -1.27 -16.86 5.57
C PHE A 172 -1.57 -16.47 4.12
N GLY A 173 -1.58 -15.17 3.89
CA GLY A 173 -1.67 -14.56 2.58
C GLY A 173 -0.49 -13.62 2.37
N GLY A 174 0.04 -13.59 1.15
CA GLY A 174 1.20 -12.78 0.82
C GLY A 174 1.29 -12.40 -0.64
N ILE A 175 2.30 -11.59 -0.93
CA ILE A 175 2.66 -11.17 -2.28
C ILE A 175 4.12 -11.52 -2.55
N PRO A 176 4.53 -11.76 -3.81
CA PRO A 176 5.93 -11.98 -4.14
C PRO A 176 6.82 -10.81 -3.71
N ASP A 177 8.02 -11.13 -3.21
CA ASP A 177 9.03 -10.13 -2.81
C ASP A 177 9.73 -9.50 -4.04
N SER A 178 9.04 -8.58 -4.70
CA SER A 178 9.54 -7.86 -5.90
C SER A 178 10.63 -6.84 -5.57
N THR A 179 11.56 -6.62 -6.50
CA THR A 179 12.58 -5.55 -6.42
C THR A 179 12.07 -4.19 -6.85
N ASP A 180 11.00 -4.16 -7.66
CA ASP A 180 10.58 -2.95 -8.36
C ASP A 180 9.47 -2.18 -7.64
N PHE A 181 8.63 -2.90 -6.90
CA PHE A 181 7.53 -2.35 -6.11
C PHE A 181 7.39 -3.10 -4.79
N GLY A 182 6.81 -2.42 -3.80
CA GLY A 182 6.51 -3.00 -2.49
C GLY A 182 5.01 -3.09 -2.23
N PHE A 183 4.67 -3.79 -1.15
CA PHE A 183 3.32 -3.82 -0.60
C PHE A 183 2.79 -2.41 -0.34
N ARG A 184 1.56 -2.18 -0.82
CA ARG A 184 0.75 -0.97 -0.65
C ARG A 184 -0.62 -1.40 -0.18
N PRO A 185 -1.05 -1.01 1.03
CA PRO A 185 -2.40 -1.31 1.50
C PRO A 185 -3.45 -0.56 0.67
N GLU A 186 -4.64 -1.14 0.58
CA GLU A 186 -5.83 -0.45 0.07
C GLU A 186 -6.17 0.75 0.96
N PRO A 187 -6.50 1.93 0.41
CA PRO A 187 -6.91 3.07 1.22
C PRO A 187 -8.25 2.77 1.89
N GLY A 188 -8.39 3.21 3.14
CA GLY A 188 -9.70 3.27 3.78
C GLY A 188 -10.65 4.26 3.09
N SER A 189 -11.91 4.26 3.50
CA SER A 189 -12.89 5.26 3.06
C SER A 189 -12.42 6.66 3.45
N ARG A 190 -12.20 7.53 2.47
CA ARG A 190 -11.90 8.94 2.72
C ARG A 190 -13.13 9.64 3.30
N PRO A 191 -12.97 10.54 4.29
CA PRO A 191 -14.08 11.34 4.77
C PRO A 191 -14.61 12.23 3.65
N VAL A 192 -15.93 12.34 3.54
CA VAL A 192 -16.61 13.14 2.51
C VAL A 192 -17.49 14.19 3.17
N MET A 193 -17.27 15.45 2.81
CA MET A 193 -18.20 16.54 3.16
C MET A 193 -19.36 16.51 2.15
N ALA A 194 -20.51 15.99 2.57
CA ALA A 194 -21.67 15.79 1.69
C ALA A 194 -22.35 17.09 1.23
N GLY A 195 -21.98 18.25 1.79
CA GLY A 195 -22.56 19.53 1.45
C GLY A 195 -21.74 20.70 1.95
N THR A 196 -22.25 21.91 1.70
CA THR A 196 -21.64 23.15 2.17
C THR A 196 -21.85 23.32 3.67
N LEU A 197 -20.79 23.63 4.39
CA LEU A 197 -20.84 23.92 5.82
C LEU A 197 -20.72 25.44 6.05
N PRO A 198 -21.50 26.01 6.97
CA PRO A 198 -21.31 27.39 7.38
C PRO A 198 -20.02 27.53 8.18
N ALA A 199 -19.31 28.64 7.98
CA ALA A 199 -18.10 28.99 8.69
C ALA A 199 -18.07 30.50 8.96
N ARG A 200 -17.34 30.91 10.00
CA ARG A 200 -17.17 32.33 10.37
C ARG A 200 -15.91 32.88 9.69
N VAL A 201 -16.01 34.02 9.00
CA VAL A 201 -14.82 34.72 8.48
C VAL A 201 -13.99 35.24 9.64
N THR A 202 -12.68 35.01 9.59
CA THR A 202 -11.72 35.36 10.64
C THR A 202 -10.52 36.13 10.09
N SER A 203 -9.72 36.69 10.99
CA SER A 203 -8.46 37.37 10.68
C SER A 203 -7.27 36.63 11.32
N THR A 204 -6.06 36.98 10.89
CA THR A 204 -4.79 36.53 11.47
C THR A 204 -4.41 37.29 12.74
N THR A 205 -5.10 38.39 13.03
CA THR A 205 -4.85 39.23 14.19
C THR A 205 -5.98 39.06 15.20
N GLU A 206 -5.64 38.85 16.47
CA GLU A 206 -6.62 38.74 17.54
C GLU A 206 -7.44 40.04 17.63
N ASN A 207 -8.76 39.91 17.75
CA ASN A 207 -9.71 41.03 17.82
C ASN A 207 -9.69 41.99 16.62
N ASP A 208 -9.23 41.54 15.45
CA ASP A 208 -9.39 42.32 14.21
C ASP A 208 -10.87 42.51 13.88
N THR A 209 -11.23 43.74 13.52
CA THR A 209 -12.60 44.10 13.15
C THR A 209 -12.93 43.62 11.73
N TYR A 210 -11.93 43.42 10.87
CA TYR A 210 -12.10 43.03 9.48
C TYR A 210 -11.48 41.66 9.19
N GLY A 211 -12.02 40.96 8.20
CA GLY A 211 -11.43 39.73 7.69
C GLY A 211 -10.16 40.03 6.89
N HIS A 212 -9.11 39.25 7.11
CA HIS A 212 -7.88 39.35 6.32
C HIS A 212 -8.06 38.68 4.96
N ILE A 213 -7.76 39.40 3.88
CA ILE A 213 -7.82 38.92 2.49
C ILE A 213 -6.42 38.92 1.89
N ASP A 214 -6.06 37.86 1.15
CA ASP A 214 -4.77 37.77 0.47
C ASP A 214 -4.79 38.39 -0.94
N LYS A 215 -3.63 38.37 -1.63
CA LYS A 215 -3.46 38.94 -2.97
C LYS A 215 -4.34 38.30 -4.04
N ASP A 216 -4.83 37.08 -3.79
CA ASP A 216 -5.69 36.33 -4.71
C ASP A 216 -7.17 36.46 -4.33
N GLY A 217 -7.51 37.29 -3.32
CA GLY A 217 -8.88 37.47 -2.85
C GLY A 217 -9.38 36.38 -1.90
N ARG A 218 -8.50 35.52 -1.38
CA ARG A 218 -8.87 34.44 -0.45
C ARG A 218 -8.91 34.97 0.98
N TYR A 219 -9.83 34.45 1.78
CA TYR A 219 -9.99 34.78 3.20
C TYR A 219 -9.95 33.51 4.07
N ARG A 220 -9.65 33.67 5.36
CA ARG A 220 -9.66 32.57 6.33
C ARG A 220 -11.04 32.43 6.97
N VAL A 221 -11.39 31.19 7.30
CA VAL A 221 -12.65 30.86 7.97
C VAL A 221 -12.39 29.91 9.13
N ASN A 222 -13.18 30.06 10.18
CA ASN A 222 -13.27 29.12 11.30
C ASN A 222 -14.54 28.27 11.15
N MET A 223 -14.37 26.95 11.13
CA MET A 223 -15.46 25.99 11.05
C MET A 223 -16.17 25.88 12.40
N LEU A 224 -17.51 25.88 12.42
CA LEU A 224 -18.27 25.89 13.68
C LEU A 224 -18.10 24.62 14.55
N PHE A 225 -17.60 23.53 13.97
CA PHE A 225 -17.30 22.27 14.68
C PHE A 225 -15.84 22.17 15.13
N ASP A 226 -15.00 23.12 14.74
CA ASP A 226 -13.62 23.17 15.18
C ASP A 226 -13.57 23.53 16.67
N ARG A 227 -12.84 22.73 17.43
CA ARG A 227 -12.72 22.86 18.89
C ARG A 227 -11.33 23.30 19.32
N ASP A 228 -10.38 23.33 18.38
CA ASP A 228 -9.04 23.80 18.68
C ASP A 228 -9.05 25.32 18.85
N SER A 229 -8.13 25.80 19.69
CA SER A 229 -7.95 27.24 19.88
C SER A 229 -7.48 27.88 18.59
N TRP A 230 -8.18 28.93 18.17
CA TRP A 230 -7.84 29.68 16.97
C TRP A 230 -6.57 30.50 17.20
N GLU A 231 -5.46 30.13 16.56
CA GLU A 231 -4.21 30.91 16.49
C GLU A 231 -4.15 31.83 15.26
#